data_AF-A0A8S9PQG2-F1
#
_entry.id   AF-A0A8S9PQG2-F1
#
_cell.length_a   1.000
_cell.length_b   1.000
_cell.length_c   1.000
_cell.angle_alpha   90.00
_cell.angle_beta   90.00
_cell.angle_gamma   90.00
#
_symmetry.space_group_name_H-M   'P 1'
#
loop_
_entity.id
_entity.type
_entity.pdbx_description
1 polymer ?
#
loop_
_entity_poly.entity_id
_entity_poly.type
_entity_poly.pdbx_seq_one_letter_code
_entity_poly.pdbx_strand_id
1 'polypeptide(L)' 'MVQCRICHDEDLDSNMESPCSCSGSLKYAHRKCVQRWCNEKGDTTCEICHQFLFSRSSS' A
#
# COMPACT_ATOMS: atom_id res chain seq x y z
N MET A 1 -11.04 2.90 12.14
CA MET A 1 -10.81 3.46 10.79
C MET A 1 -9.30 3.54 10.62
N VAL A 2 -8.81 3.29 9.41
CA VAL A 2 -7.39 3.35 9.06
C VAL A 2 -7.19 4.48 8.06
N GLN A 3 -6.01 5.11 8.05
CA GLN A 3 -5.70 6.20 7.13
C GLN A 3 -4.84 5.67 5.98
N CYS A 4 -5.23 6.00 4.75
CA CYS A 4 -4.50 5.63 3.55
C CYS A 4 -3.24 6.49 3.44
N ARG A 5 -2.06 5.89 3.41
CA ARG A 5 -0.79 6.63 3.29
C ARG A 5 -0.58 7.39 1.96
N ILE A 6 -1.46 7.21 0.97
CA ILE A 6 -1.31 7.77 -0.38
C ILE A 6 -2.22 8.98 -0.58
N CYS A 7 -3.51 8.86 -0.23
CA CYS A 7 -4.47 9.96 -0.34
C CYS A 7 -4.77 10.65 0.99
N HIS A 8 -4.28 10.11 2.11
CA HIS A 8 -4.50 10.61 3.47
C HIS A 8 -5.97 10.58 3.95
N ASP A 9 -6.86 9.93 3.20
CA ASP A 9 -8.24 9.65 3.63
C ASP A 9 -8.32 8.51 4.64
N GLU A 10 -9.32 8.60 5.52
CA GLU A 10 -9.69 7.55 6.46
C GLU A 10 -10.81 6.68 5.91
N ASP A 11 -10.63 5.37 6.01
CA ASP A 11 -11.55 4.38 5.46
C ASP A 11 -11.59 3.12 6.36
N LEU A 12 -12.46 2.18 6.00
CA LEU A 12 -12.54 0.89 6.67
C LEU A 12 -11.31 0.03 6.36
N ASP A 13 -10.88 -0.77 7.33
CA ASP A 13 -9.75 -1.70 7.14
C ASP A 13 -10.02 -2.70 6.01
N SER A 14 -11.29 -3.13 5.85
CA SER A 14 -11.74 -3.99 4.75
C SER A 14 -11.51 -3.37 3.35
N ASN A 15 -11.45 -2.03 3.26
CA ASN A 15 -11.22 -1.31 2.01
C ASN A 15 -9.74 -0.97 1.76
N MET A 16 -8.87 -1.28 2.73
CA MET A 16 -7.43 -1.05 2.67
C MET A 16 -6.67 -2.36 2.57
N GLU A 17 -5.48 -2.31 1.98
CA GLU A 17 -4.55 -3.43 1.96
C GLU A 17 -3.18 -3.01 2.48
N SER A 18 -2.41 -4.00 2.89
CA SER A 18 -1.00 -3.85 3.20
C SER A 18 -0.18 -4.34 2.01
N PRO A 19 0.17 -3.46 1.05
CA PRO A 19 0.90 -3.89 -0.13
C PRO A 19 2.35 -4.27 0.20
N CYS A 20 2.89 -3.89 1.35
CA CYS A 20 4.26 -4.20 1.79
C CYS A 20 4.29 -4.62 3.26
N SER A 21 5.46 -5.08 3.71
CA SER A 21 5.72 -5.48 5.11
C SER A 21 5.95 -4.31 6.07
N CYS A 22 5.52 -3.09 5.74
CA CYS A 22 5.56 -1.99 6.70
C CYS A 22 4.69 -2.31 7.93
N SER A 23 5.05 -1.73 9.07
CA SER A 23 4.26 -1.84 10.31
C SER A 23 3.56 -0.52 10.62
N GLY A 24 2.55 -0.59 11.50
CA GLY A 24 1.75 0.57 11.92
C GLY A 24 0.73 1.04 10.88
N SER A 25 0.39 2.33 10.93
CA SER A 25 -0.56 2.98 10.01
C SER A 25 -0.01 3.12 8.58
N LEU A 26 1.32 3.24 8.44
CA LEU A 26 2.01 3.43 7.15
C LEU A 26 1.97 2.21 6.23
N LYS A 27 1.44 1.08 6.69
CA LYS A 27 1.24 -0.09 5.82
C LYS A 27 -0.08 -0.03 5.08
N TYR A 28 -1.07 0.72 5.56
CA TYR A 28 -2.41 0.70 5.00
C TYR A 28 -2.55 1.67 3.83
N ALA A 29 -3.04 1.15 2.71
CA ALA A 29 -3.34 1.94 1.53
C ALA A 29 -4.56 1.37 0.80
N HIS A 30 -5.36 2.23 0.18
CA HIS A 30 -6.45 1.77 -0.67
C HIS A 30 -5.94 0.98 -1.86
N ARG A 31 -6.64 -0.09 -2.23
CA ARG A 31 -6.38 -0.86 -3.46
C ARG A 31 -6.18 0.03 -4.68
N LYS A 32 -7.12 0.97 -4.90
CA LYS A 32 -7.07 1.96 -5.99
C LYS A 32 -5.85 2.87 -5.93
N CYS A 33 -5.46 3.28 -4.71
CA CYS A 33 -4.34 4.18 -4.50
C CYS A 33 -3.02 3.47 -4.74
N VAL A 34 -2.86 2.22 -4.29
CA VAL A 34 -1.65 1.44 -4.55
C VAL A 34 -1.46 1.22 -6.05
N GLN A 35 -2.54 0.89 -6.76
CA GLN A 35 -2.49 0.68 -8.21
C GLN A 35 -2.13 1.98 -8.96
N ARG A 36 -2.70 3.12 -8.55
CA ARG A 36 -2.31 4.44 -9.06
C ARG A 36 -0.86 4.78 -8.77
N TRP A 37 -0.42 4.57 -7.54
CA TRP A 37 0.96 4.83 -7.12
C TRP A 37 1.95 4.01 -7.95
N CYS A 38 1.67 2.72 -8.21
CA CYS A 38 2.47 1.89 -9.13
C CYS A 38 2.52 2.48 -10.55
N ASN A 39 1.40 3.00 -11.04
CA ASN A 39 1.32 3.61 -12.37
C ASN A 39 2.11 4.94 -12.44
N GLU A 40 2.01 5.77 -11.40
CA GLU A 40 2.62 7.09 -11.34
C GLU A 40 4.12 7.03 -11.04
N LYS A 41 4.55 6.21 -10.07
CA LYS A 41 5.98 6.02 -9.75
C LYS A 41 6.69 5.20 -10.82
N GLY A 42 5.99 4.27 -11.47
CA GLY A 42 6.59 3.25 -12.34
C GLY A 42 7.41 2.20 -11.58
N ASP A 43 7.48 2.30 -10.26
CA ASP A 43 8.20 1.39 -9.39
C ASP A 43 7.21 0.73 -8.42
N THR A 44 7.44 -0.54 -8.15
CA THR A 44 6.62 -1.32 -7.22
C THR A 44 7.32 -1.52 -5.90
N THR A 45 8.42 -0.82 -5.63
CA THR A 45 9.20 -0.98 -4.38
C THR A 45 8.77 0.03 -3.33
N CYS A 46 8.35 -0.42 -2.16
CA CYS A 46 8.00 0.45 -1.05
C CYS A 46 9.20 1.31 -0.63
N GLU A 47 9.07 2.63 -0.57
CA GLU A 47 10.15 3.55 -0.15
C GLU A 47 10.54 3.50 1.34
N ILE A 48 9.78 2.77 2.17
CA ILE A 48 10.01 2.72 3.62
C ILE A 48 10.76 1.43 3.99
N CYS A 49 10.26 0.29 3.52
CA CYS A 49 10.84 -1.02 3.80
C CYS A 49 11.67 -1.56 2.63
N HIS A 50 11.69 -0.87 1.49
CA HIS A 50 12.38 -1.28 0.26
C HIS A 50 12.00 -2.69 -0.22
N GLN A 51 10.76 -3.11 0.06
CA GLN A 51 10.19 -4.39 -0.38
C GLN A 51 9.21 -4.17 -1.54
N PHE A 52 9.10 -5.15 -2.43
CA PHE A 52 8.11 -5.13 -3.50
C PHE A 52 6.68 -5.11 -2.95
N LEU A 53 5.89 -4.17 -3.47
CA LEU A 53 4.47 -4.08 -3.27
C LEU A 53 3.81 -5.28 -3.96
N PHE A 54 2.94 -5.97 -3.23
CA PHE A 54 2.30 -7.21 -3.67
C PHE A 54 3.30 -8.31 -4.04
N SER A 55 4.28 -8.57 -3.18
CA SER A 55 4.94 -9.87 -3.13
C SER A 55 3.93 -10.97 -2.70
N ARG A 56 2.86 -11.16 -3.48
CA ARG A 56 2.10 -12.42 -3.54
C ARG A 56 2.97 -13.34 -4.37
N SER A 57 3.92 -13.94 -3.67
CA SER A 57 4.60 -15.15 -4.12
C SER A 57 3.52 -16.12 -4.59
N SER A 58 3.46 -16.34 -5.90
CA SER A 58 2.90 -17.59 -6.43
C SER A 58 3.72 -18.71 -5.81
N SER A 59 3.09 -19.53 -4.98
CA SER A 59 3.53 -20.89 -4.64
C SER A 59 2.27 -21.73 -4.48
#